data_AF-A0A523YTK9-F1
#
_entry.id   AF-A0A523YTK9-F1
#
_cell.length_a   1.000
_cell.length_b   1.000
_cell.length_c   1.000
_cell.angle_alpha   90.00
_cell.angle_beta   90.00
_cell.angle_gamma   90.00
#
_symmetry.space_group_name_H-M   'P 1'
#
loop_
_entity.id
_entity.type
_entity.pdbx_description
1 polymer ?
#
loop_
_entity_poly.entity_id
_entity_poly.type
_entity_poly.pdbx_seq_one_letter_code
_entity_poly.pdbx_strand_id
1 'polypeptide(L)'
;MRIFGGDSEAFVDFDHQAHVERQRKLIPTEYATEQDMCVRCHHLSDWEIEGVSEPEIDGASESETGFGPTSCGACHSDVYNPTSTFDHELHVDLLEPGGNESCDECHEGGHSASTAIECVECHKNMGPGEDGQPFDYVAPSYEDAMHGSCIQCHESEAEKLDKPELPYCATCHYED
;
A
#
# COMPACT_ATOMS: atom_id res chain seq x y z
N MET A 1 -12.81 -6.67 7.34
CA MET A 1 -12.01 -6.69 8.58
C MET A 1 -12.17 -5.34 9.26
N ARG A 2 -12.40 -5.28 10.57
CA ARG A 2 -12.47 -4.00 11.29
C ARG A 2 -11.08 -3.64 11.80
N ILE A 3 -10.56 -2.50 11.39
CA ILE A 3 -9.31 -1.93 11.89
C ILE A 3 -9.68 -0.83 12.87
N PHE A 4 -9.32 -0.99 14.15
CA PHE A 4 -9.63 -0.02 15.18
C PHE A 4 -8.56 1.08 15.22
N GLY A 5 -9.01 2.33 15.25
CA GLY A 5 -8.14 3.49 15.37
C GLY A 5 -7.69 3.70 16.82
N GLY A 6 -6.72 2.89 17.28
CA GLY A 6 -6.08 3.05 18.60
C GLY A 6 -7.08 3.23 19.75
N ASP A 7 -6.92 4.32 20.51
CA ASP A 7 -7.71 4.64 21.71
C ASP A 7 -9.12 5.21 21.44
N SER A 8 -9.50 5.37 20.17
CA SER A 8 -10.84 5.83 19.80
C SER A 8 -11.77 4.65 19.50
N GLU A 9 -13.06 4.76 19.84
CA GLU A 9 -14.09 3.78 19.42
C GLU A 9 -14.32 3.80 17.89
N ALA A 10 -13.55 4.60 17.14
CA ALA A 10 -13.61 4.67 15.69
C ALA A 10 -12.94 3.43 15.06
N PHE A 11 -13.58 2.90 14.03
CA PHE A 11 -13.08 1.77 13.27
C PHE A 11 -13.27 2.03 11.78
N VAL A 12 -12.39 1.44 10.97
CA VAL A 12 -12.47 1.41 9.52
C VAL A 12 -12.80 -0.03 9.10
N ASP A 13 -13.82 -0.20 8.28
CA ASP A 13 -14.07 -1.47 7.60
C ASP A 13 -13.13 -1.58 6.40
N PHE A 14 -12.10 -2.39 6.54
CA PHE A 14 -11.18 -2.75 5.45
C PHE A 14 -11.66 -4.03 4.76
N ASP A 15 -11.99 -3.95 3.48
CA ASP A 15 -12.27 -5.13 2.66
C ASP A 15 -10.96 -5.83 2.27
N HIS A 16 -10.44 -6.60 3.23
CA HIS A 16 -9.23 -7.39 3.08
C HIS A 16 -9.28 -8.32 1.87
N GLN A 17 -10.42 -8.98 1.63
CA GLN A 17 -10.55 -9.94 0.53
C GLN A 17 -10.46 -9.23 -0.82
N ALA A 18 -11.19 -8.13 -0.99
CA ALA A 18 -11.12 -7.34 -2.21
C ALA A 18 -9.71 -6.76 -2.45
N HIS A 19 -9.02 -6.33 -1.39
CA HIS A 19 -7.66 -5.80 -1.50
C HIS A 19 -6.65 -6.87 -1.96
N VAL A 20 -6.69 -8.07 -1.36
CA VAL A 20 -5.83 -9.19 -1.78
C VAL A 20 -6.13 -9.63 -3.21
N GLU A 21 -7.41 -9.70 -3.60
CA GLU A 21 -7.79 -10.06 -4.97
C GLU A 21 -7.32 -9.04 -6.00
N ARG A 22 -7.33 -7.75 -5.66
CA ARG A 22 -6.73 -6.70 -6.51
C ARG A 22 -5.23 -6.93 -6.68
N GLN A 23 -4.50 -7.18 -5.60
CA GLN A 23 -3.05 -7.43 -5.69
C GLN A 23 -2.73 -8.67 -6.55
N ARG A 24 -3.48 -9.77 -6.40
CA ARG A 24 -3.31 -10.99 -7.21
C ARG A 24 -3.55 -10.77 -8.70
N LYS A 25 -4.45 -9.85 -9.06
CA LYS A 25 -4.72 -9.51 -10.47
C LYS A 25 -3.61 -8.64 -11.07
N LEU A 26 -3.01 -7.76 -10.26
CA LEU A 26 -2.02 -6.81 -10.72
C LEU A 26 -0.60 -7.37 -10.71
N ILE A 27 -0.29 -8.32 -9.83
CA ILE A 27 1.07 -8.87 -9.68
C ILE A 27 1.08 -10.32 -10.19
N PRO A 28 1.64 -10.57 -11.40
CA PRO A 28 1.80 -11.93 -11.91
C PRO A 28 2.66 -12.79 -10.98
N THR A 29 2.30 -14.07 -10.86
CA THR A 29 3.00 -15.03 -9.97
C THR A 29 4.43 -15.36 -10.39
N GLU A 30 4.83 -14.99 -11.61
CA GLU A 30 6.22 -15.06 -12.05
C GLU A 30 7.12 -14.02 -11.35
N TYR A 31 6.54 -12.95 -10.80
CA TYR A 31 7.27 -11.87 -10.13
C TYR A 31 7.16 -11.91 -8.61
N ALA A 32 6.05 -12.44 -8.07
CA ALA A 32 5.85 -12.58 -6.63
C ALA A 32 4.96 -13.78 -6.31
N THR A 33 5.33 -14.57 -5.31
CA THR A 33 4.46 -15.62 -4.80
C THR A 33 3.29 -15.04 -4.01
N GLU A 34 2.27 -15.87 -3.74
CA GLU A 34 1.18 -15.49 -2.84
C GLU A 34 1.70 -15.13 -1.43
N GLN A 35 2.75 -15.81 -0.97
CA GLN A 35 3.42 -15.49 0.29
C GLN A 35 4.03 -14.08 0.23
N ASP A 36 4.74 -13.74 -0.84
CA ASP A 36 5.39 -12.43 -1.05
C ASP A 36 4.37 -11.28 -1.03
N MET A 37 3.19 -11.49 -1.61
CA MET A 37 2.09 -10.51 -1.57
C MET A 37 1.51 -10.34 -0.16
N CYS A 38 1.37 -11.42 0.61
CA CYS A 38 0.87 -11.38 1.98
C CYS A 38 1.85 -10.68 2.91
N VAL A 39 3.14 -11.01 2.80
CA VAL A 39 4.16 -10.34 3.61
C VAL A 39 4.16 -8.84 3.28
N ARG A 40 3.94 -8.42 2.02
CA ARG A 40 3.78 -6.99 1.62
C ARG A 40 2.93 -6.13 2.53
N CYS A 41 1.85 -6.70 3.06
CA CYS A 41 0.99 -6.02 4.02
C CYS A 41 1.32 -6.36 5.48
N HIS A 42 1.88 -7.53 5.78
CA HIS A 42 2.15 -8.03 7.13
C HIS A 42 3.62 -7.96 7.56
N HIS A 43 4.41 -7.07 6.95
CA HIS A 43 5.88 -7.08 7.01
C HIS A 43 6.55 -6.75 8.34
N LEU A 44 5.84 -6.41 9.41
CA LEU A 44 6.49 -6.05 10.67
C LEU A 44 6.20 -7.08 11.76
N SER A 45 6.95 -8.17 11.59
CA SER A 45 7.33 -9.13 12.59
C SER A 45 8.85 -9.33 12.57
N ASP A 46 9.56 -8.21 12.74
CA ASP A 46 10.95 -8.09 13.21
C ASP A 46 11.91 -9.19 12.73
N TRP A 47 12.24 -9.21 11.44
CA TRP A 47 13.40 -9.95 10.98
C TRP A 47 14.65 -9.11 11.15
N GLU A 48 15.08 -8.91 12.40
CA GLU A 48 16.49 -8.69 12.79
C GLU A 48 16.73 -8.93 14.30
N ILE A 49 16.24 -10.05 14.85
CA ILE A 49 16.83 -10.61 16.08
C ILE A 49 17.45 -11.97 15.76
N GLU A 50 18.78 -11.99 15.64
CA GLU A 50 19.54 -13.25 15.63
C GLU A 50 19.15 -14.10 16.86
N GLY A 51 18.58 -15.28 16.63
CA GLY A 51 18.49 -16.35 17.64
C GLY A 51 17.10 -16.70 18.18
N VAL A 52 16.00 -16.28 17.56
CA VAL A 52 14.64 -16.71 17.97
C VAL A 52 14.04 -17.64 16.92
N SER A 53 13.78 -18.89 17.30
CA SER A 53 13.09 -19.89 16.48
C SER A 53 11.59 -19.61 16.40
N GLU A 54 10.99 -19.88 15.23
CA GLU A 54 9.57 -19.72 14.91
C GLU A 54 8.63 -20.07 16.08
N PRO A 55 7.67 -19.21 16.45
CA PRO A 55 6.65 -19.60 17.41
C PRO A 55 5.57 -20.45 16.71
N GLU A 56 5.26 -21.61 17.30
CA GLU A 56 4.12 -22.43 16.91
C GLU A 56 2.82 -21.62 17.07
N ILE A 57 2.17 -21.27 15.96
CA ILE A 57 0.94 -20.48 15.94
C ILE A 57 -0.25 -21.42 16.12
N ASP A 58 -0.64 -21.67 17.37
CA ASP A 58 -1.99 -22.14 17.70
C ASP A 58 -2.58 -21.21 18.76
N GLY A 59 -3.49 -20.33 18.34
CA GLY A 59 -4.41 -19.62 19.24
C GLY A 59 -4.05 -18.22 19.74
N ALA A 60 -3.07 -17.50 19.17
CA ALA A 60 -2.80 -16.11 19.56
C ALA A 60 -3.76 -15.11 18.88
N SER A 61 -4.47 -14.31 19.69
CA SER A 61 -5.25 -13.17 19.21
C SER A 61 -4.35 -12.01 18.80
N GLU A 62 -4.76 -11.32 17.75
CA GLU A 62 -4.08 -10.24 17.00
C GLU A 62 -3.53 -9.07 17.84
N SER A 63 -3.82 -8.98 19.14
CA SER A 63 -3.44 -7.85 19.98
C SER A 63 -2.25 -8.07 20.94
N GLU A 64 -1.74 -9.29 21.10
CA GLU A 64 -0.76 -9.57 22.18
C GLU A 64 0.67 -9.87 21.72
N THR A 65 0.93 -9.99 20.40
CA THR A 65 2.26 -10.37 19.87
C THR A 65 3.01 -9.27 19.14
N GLY A 66 2.48 -8.04 19.07
CA GLY A 66 3.20 -6.90 18.48
C GLY A 66 3.44 -6.98 16.97
N PHE A 67 2.83 -7.95 16.29
CA PHE A 67 2.93 -8.16 14.85
C PHE A 67 1.71 -7.55 14.14
N GLY A 68 1.83 -6.27 13.78
CA GLY A 68 0.75 -5.51 13.16
C GLY A 68 0.86 -5.45 11.64
N PRO A 69 -0.26 -5.33 10.91
CA PRO A 69 -0.22 -5.00 9.49
C PRO A 69 0.39 -3.60 9.27
N THR A 70 1.01 -3.42 8.12
CA THR A 70 1.53 -2.14 7.62
C THR A 70 0.41 -1.10 7.61
N SER A 71 0.72 0.15 8.00
CA SER A 71 -0.27 1.22 7.99
C SER A 71 -0.77 1.50 6.57
N CYS A 72 -2.05 1.90 6.44
CA CYS A 72 -2.63 2.23 5.13
C CYS A 72 -1.83 3.32 4.40
N GLY A 73 -1.29 4.28 5.17
CA GLY A 73 -0.49 5.40 4.68
C GLY A 73 0.88 5.01 4.12
N ALA A 74 1.37 3.78 4.33
CA ALA A 74 2.60 3.33 3.70
C ALA A 74 2.46 3.21 2.17
N CYS A 75 1.26 2.85 1.69
CA CYS A 75 0.94 2.79 0.26
C CYS A 75 0.11 3.99 -0.19
N HIS A 76 -0.82 4.45 0.65
CA HIS A 76 -1.70 5.59 0.37
C HIS A 76 -1.17 6.86 1.04
N SER A 77 0.03 7.28 0.67
CA SER A 77 0.80 8.25 1.48
C SER A 77 0.39 9.71 1.35
N ASP A 78 -0.25 10.11 0.24
CA ASP A 78 -0.77 11.46 0.04
C ASP A 78 -2.28 11.48 0.32
N VAL A 79 -2.73 12.51 1.03
CA VAL A 79 -4.13 12.63 1.46
C VAL A 79 -5.08 12.81 0.28
N TYR A 80 -4.68 13.58 -0.72
CA TYR A 80 -5.57 14.08 -1.77
C TYR A 80 -5.15 13.63 -3.18
N ASN A 81 -3.89 13.29 -3.38
CA ASN A 81 -3.35 12.91 -4.67
C ASN A 81 -3.03 11.41 -4.72
N PRO A 82 -3.16 10.76 -5.88
CA PRO A 82 -2.62 9.43 -6.08
C PRO A 82 -1.10 9.44 -5.96
N THR A 83 -0.53 8.41 -5.33
CA THR A 83 0.92 8.30 -5.12
C THR A 83 1.47 7.01 -5.73
N SER A 84 2.66 7.11 -6.32
CA SER A 84 3.38 5.92 -6.79
C SER A 84 3.80 5.04 -5.61
N THR A 85 3.46 3.75 -5.69
CA THR A 85 3.93 2.69 -4.80
C THR A 85 5.15 1.96 -5.36
N PHE A 86 5.69 2.42 -6.50
CA PHE A 86 6.94 1.92 -7.05
C PHE A 86 8.10 2.28 -6.12
N ASP A 87 8.83 1.26 -5.69
CA ASP A 87 10.04 1.37 -4.89
C ASP A 87 11.25 1.15 -5.80
N HIS A 88 11.96 2.25 -6.10
CA HIS A 88 13.11 2.22 -6.99
C HIS A 88 14.28 1.41 -6.39
N GLU A 89 14.53 1.52 -5.09
CA GLU A 89 15.65 0.84 -4.42
C GLU A 89 15.41 -0.67 -4.43
N LEU A 90 14.22 -1.10 -4.00
CA LEU A 90 13.81 -2.50 -4.05
C LEU A 90 13.84 -3.06 -5.48
N HIS A 91 13.40 -2.27 -6.47
CA HIS A 91 13.41 -2.72 -7.86
C HIS A 91 14.83 -2.99 -8.36
N VAL A 92 15.79 -2.12 -8.03
CA VAL A 92 17.20 -2.31 -8.40
C VAL A 92 17.79 -3.53 -7.70
N ASP A 93 17.53 -3.71 -6.40
CA ASP A 93 18.07 -4.83 -5.62
C ASP A 93 17.60 -6.21 -6.13
N LEU A 94 16.36 -6.29 -6.64
CA LEU A 94 15.77 -7.53 -7.15
C LEU A 94 16.24 -7.92 -8.56
N LEU A 95 17.06 -7.13 -9.23
CA LEU A 95 17.59 -7.46 -10.57
C LEU A 95 18.77 -8.46 -10.54
N GLU A 96 19.25 -8.89 -9.37
CA GLU A 96 20.43 -9.76 -9.21
C GLU A 96 20.16 -11.28 -9.41
N PRO A 97 21.10 -12.04 -10.00
CA PRO A 97 22.47 -11.64 -10.33
C PRO A 97 22.58 -11.10 -11.76
N GLY A 98 23.03 -9.85 -11.88
CA GLY A 98 23.15 -9.12 -13.15
C GLY A 98 22.36 -7.81 -13.21
N GLY A 99 22.18 -7.13 -12.06
CA GLY A 99 21.53 -5.81 -12.01
C GLY A 99 22.16 -4.82 -12.98
N ASN A 100 21.37 -3.84 -13.42
CA ASN A 100 21.82 -2.86 -14.42
C ASN A 100 23.13 -2.19 -13.97
N GLU A 101 24.15 -2.23 -14.84
CA GLU A 101 25.49 -1.70 -14.52
C GLU A 101 25.48 -0.16 -14.48
N SER A 102 24.45 0.47 -15.05
CA SER A 102 24.30 1.91 -15.16
C SER A 102 22.85 2.37 -15.01
N CYS A 103 22.67 3.57 -14.41
CA CYS A 103 21.41 4.28 -14.38
C CYS A 103 20.83 4.54 -15.78
N ASP A 104 21.70 4.74 -16.78
CA ASP A 104 21.32 5.03 -18.17
C ASP A 104 20.60 3.85 -18.85
N GLU A 105 20.70 2.63 -18.30
CA GLU A 105 20.00 1.46 -18.85
C GLU A 105 18.49 1.52 -18.61
N CYS A 106 18.07 2.20 -17.54
CA CYS A 106 16.67 2.51 -17.31
C CYS A 106 16.32 3.95 -17.70
N HIS A 107 17.24 4.88 -17.49
CA HIS A 107 16.96 6.31 -17.53
C HIS A 107 17.68 7.03 -18.69
N GLU A 108 17.09 7.02 -19.88
CA GLU A 108 17.71 7.58 -21.08
C GLU A 108 17.90 9.10 -20.99
N GLY A 109 19.15 9.57 -20.93
CA GLY A 109 19.49 11.00 -21.06
C GLY A 109 19.26 11.85 -19.80
N GLY A 110 18.96 11.23 -18.67
CA GLY A 110 18.89 11.89 -17.35
C GLY A 110 18.23 11.00 -16.31
N HIS A 111 18.52 11.16 -15.02
CA HIS A 111 18.04 10.24 -13.96
C HIS A 111 16.75 10.76 -13.31
N SER A 112 15.61 10.58 -13.98
CA SER A 112 14.29 11.02 -13.50
C SER A 112 13.19 10.06 -13.94
N ALA A 113 12.04 10.09 -13.27
CA ALA A 113 10.90 9.27 -13.66
C ALA A 113 10.47 9.49 -15.13
N SER A 114 10.56 10.71 -15.65
CA SER A 114 10.13 11.03 -17.03
C SER A 114 11.11 10.54 -18.11
N THR A 115 12.29 10.11 -17.72
CA THR A 115 13.31 9.56 -18.63
C THR A 115 13.47 8.05 -18.45
N ALA A 116 12.73 7.44 -17.52
CA ALA A 116 12.71 6.00 -17.34
C ALA A 116 12.04 5.32 -18.55
N ILE A 117 12.56 4.17 -18.97
CA ILE A 117 11.88 3.30 -19.92
C ILE A 117 10.56 2.78 -19.32
N GLU A 118 9.58 2.52 -20.19
CA GLU A 118 8.29 1.98 -19.77
C GLU A 118 8.44 0.58 -19.17
N CYS A 119 7.68 0.24 -18.13
CA CYS A 119 7.79 -1.04 -17.43
C CYS A 119 7.64 -2.25 -18.38
N VAL A 120 6.78 -2.11 -19.39
CA VAL A 120 6.52 -3.13 -20.43
C VAL A 120 7.71 -3.39 -21.36
N GLU A 121 8.75 -2.54 -21.33
CA GLU A 121 9.96 -2.78 -22.09
C GLU A 121 10.75 -3.98 -21.55
N CYS A 122 10.71 -4.22 -20.24
CA CYS A 122 11.29 -5.39 -19.59
C CYS A 122 10.22 -6.40 -19.14
N HIS A 123 9.16 -5.93 -18.48
CA HIS A 123 8.07 -6.75 -17.99
C HIS A 123 6.98 -6.95 -19.05
N LYS A 124 7.26 -7.79 -20.07
CA LYS A 124 6.35 -7.99 -21.22
C LYS A 124 4.95 -8.50 -20.85
N ASN A 125 4.80 -9.11 -19.68
CA ASN A 125 3.52 -9.62 -19.16
C ASN A 125 2.83 -8.64 -18.20
N MET A 126 3.44 -7.49 -17.90
CA MET A 126 2.84 -6.36 -17.17
C MET A 126 1.94 -5.51 -18.08
N GLY A 127 1.28 -6.17 -19.04
CA GLY A 127 0.28 -5.55 -19.88
C GLY A 127 -0.99 -5.25 -19.09
N PRO A 128 -1.99 -4.64 -19.73
CA PRO A 128 -3.28 -4.47 -19.10
C PRO A 128 -3.87 -5.81 -18.64
N GLY A 129 -4.38 -5.86 -17.41
CA GLY A 129 -5.02 -7.01 -16.77
C GLY A 129 -6.23 -7.52 -17.58
N GLU A 130 -6.87 -8.58 -17.09
CA GLU A 130 -7.97 -9.27 -17.82
C GLU A 130 -9.13 -8.34 -18.27
N ASP A 131 -9.27 -7.18 -17.64
CA ASP A 131 -10.24 -6.13 -17.94
C ASP A 131 -9.72 -4.99 -18.83
N GLY A 132 -8.48 -5.09 -19.32
CA GLY A 132 -7.85 -4.06 -20.13
C GLY A 132 -7.22 -2.92 -19.33
N GLN A 133 -7.16 -3.00 -17.98
CA GLN A 133 -6.53 -1.96 -17.17
C GLN A 133 -5.02 -2.19 -17.04
N PRO A 134 -4.14 -1.22 -17.40
CA PRO A 134 -2.70 -1.36 -17.23
C PRO A 134 -2.35 -1.73 -15.79
N PHE A 135 -1.25 -2.45 -15.60
CA PHE A 135 -0.65 -2.59 -14.28
C PHE A 135 -0.55 -1.21 -13.62
N ASP A 136 -1.17 -1.07 -12.45
CA ASP A 136 -1.28 0.19 -11.76
C ASP A 136 -0.41 0.15 -10.50
N TYR A 137 0.74 0.80 -10.58
CA TYR A 137 1.63 1.03 -9.44
C TYR A 137 1.24 2.29 -8.67
N VAL A 138 0.14 2.96 -9.03
CA VAL A 138 -0.34 4.15 -8.34
C VAL A 138 -1.41 3.74 -7.35
N ALA A 139 -1.19 4.07 -6.08
CA ALA A 139 -2.22 3.99 -5.08
C ALA A 139 -3.13 5.22 -5.19
N PRO A 140 -4.46 5.07 -5.05
CA PRO A 140 -5.34 6.23 -4.85
C PRO A 140 -4.93 6.99 -3.59
N SER A 141 -5.38 8.24 -3.50
CA SER A 141 -5.17 9.08 -2.33
C SER A 141 -5.69 8.40 -1.06
N TYR A 142 -5.17 8.80 0.10
CA TYR A 142 -5.64 8.28 1.39
C TYR A 142 -7.14 8.54 1.58
N GLU A 143 -7.62 9.71 1.16
CA GLU A 143 -9.05 10.04 1.20
C GLU A 143 -9.88 9.05 0.36
N ASP A 144 -9.51 8.82 -0.89
CA ASP A 144 -10.23 7.91 -1.79
C ASP A 144 -10.13 6.45 -1.32
N ALA A 145 -8.98 6.05 -0.77
CA ALA A 145 -8.79 4.71 -0.22
C ALA A 145 -9.65 4.47 1.03
N MET A 146 -9.86 5.52 1.84
CA MET A 146 -10.66 5.48 3.06
C MET A 146 -12.13 5.86 2.83
N HIS A 147 -12.52 6.17 1.60
CA HIS A 147 -13.84 6.71 1.29
C HIS A 147 -14.94 5.76 1.79
N GLY A 148 -15.75 6.25 2.74
CA GLY A 148 -16.81 5.49 3.40
C GLY A 148 -16.58 5.13 4.87
N SER A 149 -15.41 5.42 5.44
CA SER A 149 -15.13 5.15 6.86
C SER A 149 -15.28 6.38 7.76
N CYS A 150 -14.65 7.50 7.41
CA CYS A 150 -14.67 8.71 8.23
C CYS A 150 -15.70 9.74 7.74
N ILE A 151 -15.71 10.04 6.44
CA ILE A 151 -16.51 11.15 5.86
C ILE A 151 -18.00 10.98 6.15
N GLN A 152 -18.58 9.79 5.97
CA GLN A 152 -20.02 9.59 6.17
C GLN A 152 -20.48 9.89 7.61
N CYS A 153 -19.67 9.48 8.60
CA CYS A 153 -19.94 9.79 10.00
C CYS A 153 -19.78 11.29 10.25
N HIS A 154 -18.69 11.89 9.75
CA HIS A 154 -18.41 13.31 9.90
C HIS A 154 -19.45 14.21 9.21
N GLU A 155 -20.00 13.81 8.05
CA GLU A 155 -21.13 14.46 7.38
C GLU A 155 -22.39 14.41 8.25
N SER A 156 -22.69 13.24 8.82
CA SER A 156 -23.81 13.07 9.76
C SER A 156 -23.63 13.95 11.01
N GLU A 157 -22.43 14.02 11.57
CA GLU A 157 -22.15 14.85 12.76
C GLU A 157 -22.07 16.35 12.44
N ALA A 158 -21.63 16.72 11.24
CA ALA A 158 -21.57 18.11 10.77
C ALA A 158 -22.94 18.78 10.86
N GLU A 159 -23.99 18.08 10.40
CA GLU A 159 -25.37 18.57 10.46
C GLU A 159 -25.89 18.69 11.89
N LYS A 160 -25.57 17.72 12.76
CA LYS A 160 -26.02 17.71 14.16
C LYS A 160 -25.39 18.82 14.99
N LEU A 161 -24.14 19.15 14.69
CA LEU A 161 -23.33 20.09 15.46
C LEU A 161 -23.31 21.49 14.85
N ASP A 162 -23.96 21.70 13.70
CA ASP A 162 -23.88 22.94 12.91
C ASP A 162 -22.43 23.33 12.58
N LYS A 163 -21.65 22.32 12.20
CA LYS A 163 -20.21 22.40 11.89
C LYS A 163 -19.95 21.89 10.48
N PRO A 164 -20.25 22.68 9.43
CA PRO A 164 -20.10 22.24 8.04
C PRO A 164 -18.65 21.88 7.68
N GLU A 165 -17.68 22.31 8.47
CA GLU A 165 -16.27 22.03 8.27
C GLU A 165 -15.85 20.61 8.66
N LEU A 166 -16.63 19.92 9.49
CA LEU A 166 -16.26 18.63 10.09
C LEU A 166 -15.94 17.50 9.10
N PRO A 167 -16.54 17.43 7.89
CA PRO A 167 -16.19 16.42 6.89
C PRO A 167 -14.90 16.73 6.12
N TYR A 168 -14.39 17.96 6.19
CA TYR A 168 -13.17 18.31 5.46
C TYR A 168 -11.95 17.73 6.17
N CYS A 169 -11.11 17.01 5.41
CA CYS A 169 -9.91 16.38 5.96
C CYS A 169 -8.97 17.42 6.61
N ALA A 170 -8.89 18.62 6.02
CA ALA A 170 -8.12 19.77 6.52
C ALA A 170 -8.56 20.27 7.92
N THR A 171 -9.74 19.89 8.39
CA THR A 171 -10.22 20.25 9.74
C THR A 171 -9.42 19.56 10.84
N CYS A 172 -8.83 18.39 10.55
CA CYS A 172 -8.02 17.61 11.49
C CYS A 172 -6.59 17.34 10.99
N HIS A 173 -6.38 17.31 9.67
CA HIS A 173 -5.07 17.11 9.05
C HIS A 173 -4.52 18.44 8.53
N TYR A 174 -3.60 19.04 9.28
CA TYR A 174 -2.88 20.23 8.85
C TYR A 174 -1.66 19.82 8.03
N GLU A 175 -1.43 20.51 6.92
CA GLU A 175 -0.15 20.44 6.19
C GLU A 175 0.90 21.18 7.04
N ASP A 176 1.97 20.48 7.45
CA ASP A 176 3.21 21.10 7.95
C ASP A 176 4.16 21.42 6.79
#